data_AF-A0A9Q3PLX8-F1
#
_entry.id   AF-A0A9Q3PLX8-F1
#
_cell.length_a   1.000
_cell.length_b   1.000
_cell.length_c   1.000
_cell.angle_alpha   90.00
_cell.angle_beta   90.00
_cell.angle_gamma   90.00
#
_symmetry.space_group_name_H-M   'P 1'
#
loop_
_entity.id
_entity.type
_entity.pdbx_description
1 polymer ?
#
loop_
_entity_poly.entity_id
_entity_poly.type
_entity_poly.pdbx_seq_one_letter_code
_entity_poly.pdbx_strand_id
1 'polypeptide(L)'
;MSKENFELPERFVTASFNTLFTRSAHRWYIKLRQAHGHQSWTWWKTQIITKWANNAWRFKVQTAFESAKFNADKDKDLPWFCQQKDRLTALYPEISEFMIHRKILRQCGGDLEHALKRRTTEQSSEEDILNILAEVTTRSRIGSSRVNLKTKLNTPWKDSVDKSPKANSNSFRYKSADIIRKFNICQSSTHLANKCPKRGKINEIDFEKEPDVEKDDNIIKEN
;
A
#
# COMPACT_ATOMS: atom_id res chain seq x y z
N MET A 1 -11.96 -6.29 28.47
CA MET A 1 -11.07 -5.67 29.48
C MET A 1 -11.58 -4.29 29.78
N SER A 2 -12.10 -4.12 31.00
CA SER A 2 -12.79 -2.95 31.49
C SER A 2 -11.88 -1.72 31.40
N LYS A 3 -12.36 -0.65 30.77
CA LYS A 3 -11.82 0.70 30.99
C LYS A 3 -12.10 1.01 32.46
N GLU A 4 -11.16 0.65 33.33
CA GLU A 4 -11.03 1.33 34.61
C GLU A 4 -10.78 2.79 34.26
N ASN A 5 -11.85 3.57 34.28
CA ASN A 5 -11.80 5.02 34.28
C ASN A 5 -11.08 5.41 35.57
N PHE A 6 -9.75 5.45 35.51
CA PHE A 6 -8.97 6.18 36.47
C PHE A 6 -9.36 7.64 36.30
N GLU A 7 -10.39 8.09 37.03
CA GLU A 7 -10.65 9.49 37.31
C GLU A 7 -9.48 10.01 38.17
N LEU A 8 -8.31 10.12 37.55
CA LEU A 8 -7.14 10.69 38.17
C LEU A 8 -7.44 12.17 38.40
N PRO A 9 -7.35 12.64 39.66
CA PRO A 9 -7.48 14.06 39.93
C PRO A 9 -6.53 14.87 39.04
N GLU A 10 -6.98 15.98 38.46
CA GLU A 10 -6.21 16.76 37.47
C GLU A 10 -4.81 17.17 37.96
N ARG A 11 -4.65 17.31 39.28
CA ARG A 11 -3.36 17.53 39.94
C ARG A 11 -2.31 16.44 39.64
N PHE A 12 -2.73 15.18 39.50
CA PHE A 12 -1.82 14.08 39.15
C PHE A 12 -1.47 14.09 37.67
N VAL A 13 -2.44 14.41 36.81
CA VAL A 13 -2.20 14.59 35.37
C VAL A 13 -1.18 15.70 35.15
N THR A 14 -1.38 16.86 35.78
CA THR A 14 -0.44 17.99 35.67
C THR A 14 0.91 17.72 36.34
N ALA A 15 0.97 16.93 37.40
CA ALA A 15 2.22 16.50 38.01
C ALA A 15 3.01 15.54 37.10
N SER A 16 2.32 14.67 36.36
CA SER A 16 2.95 13.73 35.42
C SER A 16 3.72 14.42 34.28
N PHE A 17 3.42 15.69 33.97
CA PHE A 17 4.18 16.45 32.97
C PHE A 17 5.66 16.61 33.34
N ASN A 18 6.01 16.54 34.62
CA ASN A 18 7.43 16.55 35.05
C ASN A 18 8.19 15.32 34.54
N THR A 19 7.52 14.17 34.40
CA THR A 19 8.15 12.93 33.92
C THR A 19 7.94 12.71 32.43
N LEU A 20 6.79 13.15 31.88
CA LEU A 20 6.45 12.98 30.47
C LEU A 20 7.19 13.95 29.55
N PHE A 21 7.33 15.22 29.95
CA PHE A 21 8.03 16.19 29.13
C PHE A 21 9.53 16.10 29.35
N THR A 22 10.27 16.13 28.25
CA THR A 22 11.73 16.06 28.27
C THR A 22 12.34 17.31 27.64
N ARG A 23 13.55 17.67 28.08
CA ARG A 23 14.37 18.74 27.49
C ARG A 23 13.63 20.09 27.33
N SER A 24 13.42 20.55 26.11
CA SER A 24 12.78 21.83 25.79
C SER A 24 11.31 21.87 26.22
N ALA A 25 10.60 20.75 26.10
CA ALA A 25 9.22 20.63 26.55
C ALA A 25 9.11 20.79 28.07
N HIS A 26 10.02 20.14 28.81
CA HIS A 26 10.07 20.24 30.27
C HIS A 26 10.35 21.68 30.72
N ARG A 27 11.35 22.33 30.13
CA ARG A 27 11.69 23.73 30.44
C ARG A 27 10.53 24.70 30.15
N TRP A 28 9.81 24.48 29.05
CA TRP A 28 8.62 25.27 28.72
C TRP A 28 7.51 25.08 29.76
N TYR A 29 7.23 23.83 30.15
CA TYR A 29 6.23 23.52 31.18
C TYR A 29 6.54 24.17 32.53
N ILE A 30 7.79 24.06 33.02
CA ILE A 30 8.18 24.66 34.31
C ILE A 30 8.00 26.17 34.29
N LYS A 31 8.45 26.86 33.23
CA LYS A 31 8.27 28.32 33.08
C LYS A 31 6.80 28.71 33.06
N LEU A 32 5.98 27.99 32.30
CA LEU A 32 4.57 28.31 32.17
C LEU A 32 3.79 28.06 33.48
N ARG A 33 4.14 26.99 34.20
CA ARG A 33 3.57 26.67 35.52
C ARG A 33 3.95 27.72 36.57
N GLN A 34 5.19 28.21 36.56
CA GLN A 34 5.63 29.29 37.46
C GLN A 34 4.86 30.60 37.21
N ALA A 35 4.55 30.92 35.94
CA ALA A 35 3.86 32.15 35.57
C ALA A 35 2.34 32.11 35.86
N HIS A 36 1.67 30.99 35.60
CA HIS A 36 0.20 30.87 35.68
C HIS A 36 -0.31 30.05 36.88
N GLY A 37 0.58 29.48 37.69
CA GLY A 37 0.23 28.70 38.87
C GLY A 37 -0.47 27.37 38.54
N HIS A 38 -1.40 26.98 39.41
CA HIS A 38 -2.23 25.79 39.21
C HIS A 38 -3.37 26.10 38.24
N GLN A 39 -3.48 25.29 37.18
CA GLN A 39 -4.46 25.45 36.12
C GLN A 39 -5.13 24.11 35.81
N SER A 40 -6.33 24.17 35.23
CA SER A 40 -7.11 22.99 34.87
C SER A 40 -6.48 22.20 33.73
N TRP A 41 -6.84 20.93 33.61
CA TRP A 41 -6.37 20.08 32.51
C TRP A 41 -6.75 20.65 31.14
N THR A 42 -7.97 21.15 30.98
CA THR A 42 -8.43 21.78 29.73
C THR A 42 -7.56 22.95 29.31
N TRP A 43 -7.13 23.80 30.27
CA TRP A 43 -6.22 24.90 30.00
C TRP A 43 -4.85 24.39 29.51
N TRP A 44 -4.29 23.40 30.21
CA TRP A 44 -3.01 22.79 29.82
C TRP A 44 -3.07 22.15 28.43
N LYS A 45 -4.16 21.43 28.13
CA LYS A 45 -4.38 20.83 26.82
C LYS A 45 -4.36 21.89 25.71
N THR A 46 -5.04 23.02 25.91
CA THR A 46 -5.01 24.15 24.98
C THR A 46 -3.60 24.69 24.79
N GLN A 47 -2.86 24.93 25.88
CA GLN A 47 -1.49 25.46 25.78
C GLN A 47 -0.54 24.50 25.04
N ILE A 48 -0.65 23.20 25.28
CA ILE A 48 0.15 22.17 24.59
C ILE A 48 -0.16 22.18 23.10
N ILE A 49 -1.45 22.19 22.73
CA ILE A 49 -1.89 22.25 21.34
C ILE A 49 -1.38 23.54 20.68
N THR A 50 -1.57 24.70 21.31
CA THR A 50 -1.11 25.98 20.78
C THR A 50 0.41 26.00 20.58
N LYS A 51 1.19 25.40 21.50
CA LYS A 51 2.64 25.43 21.43
C LYS A 51 3.22 24.46 20.39
N TRP A 52 2.67 23.25 20.29
CA TRP A 52 3.28 22.16 19.52
C TRP A 52 2.45 21.66 18.34
N ALA A 53 1.13 21.83 18.33
CA ALA A 53 0.28 21.46 17.20
C ALA A 53 0.21 22.56 16.13
N ASN A 54 1.37 23.11 15.77
CA ASN A 54 1.48 24.11 14.71
C ASN A 54 1.31 23.46 13.31
N ASN A 55 1.17 24.27 12.27
CA ASN A 55 0.93 23.78 10.91
C ASN A 55 2.07 22.90 10.38
N ALA A 56 3.32 23.19 10.76
CA ALA A 56 4.46 22.36 10.37
C ALA A 56 4.39 20.95 10.98
N TRP A 57 3.98 20.85 12.25
CA TRP A 57 3.74 19.56 12.91
C TRP A 57 2.59 18.81 12.24
N ARG A 58 1.46 19.48 11.98
CA ARG A 58 0.31 18.88 11.28
C ARG A 58 0.71 18.31 9.94
N PHE A 59 1.42 19.10 9.14
CA PHE A 59 1.95 18.67 7.85
C PHE A 59 2.85 17.44 7.99
N LYS A 60 3.79 17.46 8.94
CA LYS A 60 4.68 16.31 9.21
C LYS A 60 3.90 15.03 9.57
N VAL A 61 2.92 15.13 10.45
CA VAL A 61 2.10 13.97 10.86
C VAL A 61 1.25 13.45 9.70
N GLN A 62 0.67 14.36 8.91
CA GLN A 62 -0.10 14.01 7.72
C GLN A 62 0.77 13.30 6.67
N THR A 63 1.93 13.85 6.33
CA THR A 63 2.88 13.21 5.41
C THR A 63 3.33 11.85 5.94
N ALA A 64 3.57 11.72 7.25
CA ALA A 64 3.93 10.44 7.86
C ALA A 64 2.81 9.40 7.74
N PHE A 65 1.54 9.81 7.86
CA PHE A 65 0.39 8.93 7.63
C PHE A 65 0.26 8.55 6.15
N GLU A 66 0.36 9.51 5.23
CA GLU A 66 0.19 9.28 3.79
C GLU A 66 1.28 8.39 3.17
N SER A 67 2.51 8.50 3.67
CA SER A 67 3.65 7.70 3.23
C SER A 67 3.74 6.33 3.89
N ALA A 68 3.07 6.11 5.03
CA ALA A 68 3.11 4.85 5.76
C ALA A 68 2.15 3.82 5.16
N LYS A 69 2.54 3.26 4.02
CA LYS A 69 1.86 2.09 3.43
C LYS A 69 2.18 0.83 4.22
N PHE A 70 1.16 0.00 4.44
CA PHE A 70 1.35 -1.27 5.14
C PHE A 70 2.12 -2.26 4.26
N ASN A 71 3.09 -2.94 4.85
CA ASN A 71 3.86 -3.99 4.21
C ASN A 71 3.85 -5.26 5.07
N ALA A 72 3.20 -6.32 4.58
CA ALA A 72 3.02 -7.56 5.34
C ALA A 72 4.34 -8.29 5.69
N ASP A 73 5.44 -8.02 4.98
CA ASP A 73 6.74 -8.63 5.27
C ASP A 73 7.54 -7.89 6.35
N LYS A 74 7.26 -6.60 6.54
CA LYS A 74 8.06 -5.71 7.39
C LYS A 74 7.31 -5.25 8.62
N ASP A 75 6.03 -4.95 8.46
CA ASP A 75 5.19 -4.36 9.48
C ASP A 75 4.46 -5.44 10.27
N LYS A 76 4.30 -5.19 11.57
CA LYS A 76 3.40 -5.97 12.42
C LYS A 76 2.04 -5.29 12.43
N ASP A 77 0.98 -6.08 12.22
CA ASP A 77 -0.40 -5.60 12.08
C ASP A 77 -0.80 -4.61 13.18
N LEU A 78 -0.73 -5.04 14.45
CA LEU A 78 -1.19 -4.26 15.59
C LEU A 78 -0.39 -2.97 15.81
N PRO A 79 0.95 -2.97 15.96
CA PRO A 79 1.72 -1.74 16.15
C PRO A 79 1.54 -0.74 15.01
N TRP A 80 1.50 -1.21 13.77
CA TRP A 80 1.32 -0.34 12.62
C TRP A 80 -0.08 0.29 12.63
N PHE A 81 -1.12 -0.49 12.90
CA PHE A 81 -2.50 -0.01 12.97
C PHE A 81 -2.68 1.03 14.07
N CYS A 82 -2.21 0.74 15.29
CA CYS A 82 -2.26 1.68 16.41
C CYS A 82 -1.54 2.99 16.08
N GLN A 83 -0.37 2.92 15.46
CA GLN A 83 0.37 4.11 15.05
C GLN A 83 -0.40 4.94 14.01
N GLN A 84 -1.10 4.32 13.04
CA GLN A 84 -1.90 5.07 12.08
C GLN A 84 -3.14 5.69 12.73
N LYS A 85 -3.80 4.98 13.66
CA LYS A 85 -4.91 5.49 14.45
C LYS A 85 -4.47 6.72 15.26
N ASP A 86 -3.34 6.64 15.98
CA ASP A 86 -2.82 7.75 16.78
C ASP A 86 -2.53 9.00 15.93
N ARG A 87 -2.01 8.82 14.71
CA ARG A 87 -1.78 9.95 13.78
C ARG A 87 -3.10 10.60 13.36
N LEU A 88 -4.11 9.80 13.04
CA LEU A 88 -5.42 10.31 12.60
C LEU A 88 -6.19 10.99 13.73
N THR A 89 -6.19 10.43 14.94
CA THR A 89 -6.84 11.04 16.12
C THR A 89 -6.13 12.33 16.53
N ALA A 90 -4.81 12.41 16.37
CA ALA A 90 -4.05 13.62 16.63
C ALA A 90 -4.30 14.75 15.60
N LEU A 91 -4.55 14.39 14.34
CA LEU A 91 -4.87 15.34 13.27
C LEU A 91 -6.35 15.78 13.31
N TYR A 92 -7.25 14.85 13.57
CA TYR A 92 -8.70 15.03 13.50
C TYR A 92 -9.35 14.45 14.76
N PRO A 93 -9.45 15.21 15.86
CA PRO A 93 -9.99 14.71 17.12
C PRO A 93 -11.48 14.33 17.04
N GLU A 94 -12.22 14.92 16.11
CA GLU A 94 -13.67 14.79 15.96
C GLU A 94 -14.07 13.81 14.85
N ILE A 95 -13.11 13.10 14.25
CA ILE A 95 -13.41 12.11 13.22
C ILE A 95 -14.05 10.86 13.84
N SER A 96 -15.06 10.30 13.17
CA SER A 96 -15.67 9.06 13.63
C SER A 96 -14.72 7.87 13.51
N GLU A 97 -14.85 6.91 14.42
CA GLU A 97 -14.02 5.69 14.48
C GLU A 97 -14.06 4.92 13.15
N PHE A 98 -15.24 4.75 12.56
CA PHE A 98 -15.40 4.15 11.24
C PHE A 98 -14.59 4.88 10.15
N MET A 99 -14.53 6.21 10.18
CA MET A 99 -13.75 6.97 9.21
C MET A 99 -12.24 6.84 9.44
N ILE A 100 -11.80 6.67 10.69
CA ILE A 100 -10.42 6.29 11.01
C ILE A 100 -10.11 4.94 10.36
N HIS A 101 -10.93 3.93 10.63
CA HIS A 101 -10.77 2.58 10.07
C HIS A 101 -10.68 2.61 8.55
N ARG A 102 -11.63 3.28 7.90
CA ARG A 102 -11.66 3.43 6.44
C ARG A 102 -10.40 4.10 5.89
N LYS A 103 -9.86 5.12 6.58
CA LYS A 103 -8.62 5.78 6.17
C LYS A 103 -7.39 4.87 6.36
N ILE A 104 -7.32 4.10 7.45
CA ILE A 104 -6.24 3.14 7.69
C ILE A 104 -6.25 2.02 6.64
N LEU A 105 -7.42 1.46 6.34
CA LEU A 105 -7.55 0.39 5.33
C LEU A 105 -7.10 0.84 3.93
N ARG A 106 -7.30 2.12 3.57
CA ARG A 106 -6.74 2.70 2.34
C ARG A 106 -5.20 2.74 2.32
N GLN A 107 -4.54 2.72 3.47
CA GLN A 107 -3.07 2.65 3.54
C GLN A 107 -2.53 1.24 3.31
N CYS A 108 -3.38 0.21 3.30
CA CYS A 108 -2.98 -1.13 2.87
C CYS A 108 -2.75 -1.21 1.36
N GLY A 109 -3.58 -0.52 0.58
CA GLY A 109 -3.49 -0.46 -0.88
C GLY A 109 -3.72 -1.79 -1.61
N GLY A 110 -3.98 -1.68 -2.92
CA GLY A 110 -4.02 -2.81 -3.86
C GLY A 110 -4.96 -3.95 -3.44
N ASP A 111 -4.53 -5.19 -3.67
CA ASP A 111 -5.31 -6.39 -3.37
C ASP A 111 -5.61 -6.54 -1.87
N LEU A 112 -4.72 -6.06 -1.00
CA LEU A 112 -4.91 -6.13 0.45
C LEU A 112 -6.05 -5.21 0.89
N GLU A 113 -6.09 -3.97 0.40
CA GLU A 113 -7.20 -3.05 0.65
C GLU A 113 -8.54 -3.64 0.19
N HIS A 114 -8.59 -4.23 -1.01
CA HIS A 114 -9.80 -4.88 -1.51
C HIS A 114 -10.23 -6.09 -0.67
N ALA A 115 -9.26 -6.92 -0.26
CA ALA A 115 -9.49 -8.08 0.58
C ALA A 115 -10.05 -7.70 1.96
N LEU A 116 -9.52 -6.63 2.57
CA LEU A 116 -9.97 -6.13 3.86
C LEU A 116 -11.38 -5.53 3.75
N LYS A 117 -11.62 -4.63 2.78
CA LYS A 117 -12.93 -3.99 2.58
C LYS A 117 -14.06 -4.98 2.36
N ARG A 118 -13.80 -6.13 1.71
CA ARG A 118 -14.82 -7.16 1.52
C ARG A 118 -15.19 -7.92 2.80
N ARG A 119 -14.31 -7.91 3.80
CA ARG A 119 -14.46 -8.66 5.06
C ARG A 119 -14.86 -7.77 6.23
N THR A 120 -14.54 -6.48 6.17
CA THR A 120 -14.90 -5.48 7.19
C THR A 120 -16.22 -4.79 6.86
N THR A 121 -17.05 -4.52 7.86
CA THR A 121 -18.27 -3.71 7.75
C THR A 121 -18.07 -2.34 8.40
N GLU A 122 -19.06 -1.44 8.27
CA GLU A 122 -18.97 -0.12 8.91
C GLU A 122 -19.00 -0.17 10.45
N GLN A 123 -19.50 -1.28 11.00
CA GLN A 123 -19.60 -1.53 12.43
C GLN A 123 -18.46 -2.41 12.95
N SER A 124 -17.49 -2.78 12.11
CA SER A 124 -16.33 -3.57 12.54
C SER A 124 -15.53 -2.82 13.60
N SER A 125 -15.29 -3.50 14.71
CA SER A 125 -14.42 -3.00 15.76
C SER A 125 -12.95 -3.01 15.31
N GLU A 126 -12.09 -2.31 16.06
CA GLU A 126 -10.64 -2.35 15.86
C GLU A 126 -10.09 -3.78 15.90
N GLU A 127 -10.59 -4.58 16.84
CA GLU A 127 -10.20 -5.98 17.04
C GLU A 127 -10.59 -6.85 15.84
N ASP A 128 -11.81 -6.65 15.31
CA ASP A 128 -12.26 -7.36 14.10
C ASP A 128 -11.37 -7.05 12.91
N ILE A 129 -11.05 -5.77 12.70
CA ILE A 129 -10.21 -5.34 11.59
C ILE A 129 -8.80 -5.93 11.71
N LEU A 130 -8.22 -5.94 12.91
CA LEU A 130 -6.91 -6.51 13.18
C LEU A 130 -6.88 -8.02 12.97
N ASN A 131 -7.91 -8.73 13.44
CA ASN A 131 -8.04 -10.17 13.24
C ASN A 131 -8.15 -10.51 11.75
N ILE A 132 -8.95 -9.76 11.00
CA ILE A 132 -9.08 -9.92 9.55
C ILE A 132 -7.76 -9.59 8.85
N LEU A 133 -7.06 -8.52 9.25
CA LEU A 133 -5.77 -8.14 8.68
C LEU A 133 -4.74 -9.26 8.86
N ALA A 134 -4.61 -9.76 10.09
CA ALA A 134 -3.73 -10.88 10.42
C ALA A 134 -4.12 -12.14 9.65
N GLU A 135 -5.41 -12.44 9.53
CA GLU A 135 -5.88 -13.59 8.76
C GLU A 135 -5.49 -13.50 7.28
N VAL A 136 -5.70 -12.34 6.65
CA VAL A 136 -5.43 -12.15 5.22
C VAL A 136 -3.93 -12.19 4.93
N THR A 137 -3.11 -11.55 5.77
CA THR A 137 -1.66 -11.52 5.59
C THR A 137 -1.04 -12.90 5.83
N THR A 138 -1.46 -13.62 6.88
CA THR A 138 -0.91 -14.93 7.22
C THR A 138 -1.38 -16.06 6.30
N ARG A 139 -2.67 -16.12 5.96
CA ARG A 139 -3.24 -17.23 5.18
C ARG A 139 -3.09 -17.05 3.68
N SER A 140 -3.26 -15.81 3.19
CA SER A 140 -3.31 -15.55 1.74
C SER A 140 -1.98 -15.01 1.18
N ARG A 141 -1.03 -14.62 2.03
CA ARG A 141 0.21 -13.90 1.66
C ARG A 141 -0.05 -12.67 0.77
N ILE A 142 -1.26 -12.11 0.82
CA ILE A 142 -1.63 -10.90 0.08
C ILE A 142 -0.94 -9.72 0.79
N GLY A 143 -0.28 -8.86 0.02
CA GLY A 143 0.55 -7.77 0.55
C GLY A 143 1.98 -8.18 0.92
N SER A 144 2.33 -9.47 0.82
CA SER A 144 3.72 -9.95 0.91
C SER A 144 4.40 -9.86 -0.46
N SER A 145 5.62 -9.33 -0.48
CA SER A 145 6.44 -9.20 -1.67
C SER A 145 6.85 -10.58 -2.17
N ARG A 146 6.22 -11.03 -3.26
CA ARG A 146 6.55 -12.28 -3.99
C ARG A 146 7.98 -12.33 -4.56
N VAL A 147 8.82 -11.33 -4.28
CA VAL A 147 10.17 -11.18 -4.85
C VAL A 147 11.14 -12.27 -4.37
N ASN A 148 10.92 -12.88 -3.20
CA ASN A 148 11.86 -13.87 -2.65
C ASN A 148 11.62 -15.34 -3.04
N LEU A 149 10.55 -15.68 -3.78
CA LEU A 149 10.32 -17.08 -4.17
C LEU A 149 11.14 -17.51 -5.40
N LYS A 150 11.69 -16.57 -6.18
CA LYS A 150 12.47 -16.89 -7.38
C LYS A 150 13.94 -17.24 -7.11
N THR A 151 14.45 -16.98 -5.91
CA THR A 151 15.90 -17.12 -5.62
C THR A 151 16.27 -18.49 -5.01
N LYS A 152 15.30 -19.29 -4.56
CA LYS A 152 15.57 -20.60 -3.90
C LYS A 152 15.39 -21.84 -4.79
N LEU A 153 15.18 -21.68 -6.09
CA LEU A 153 15.09 -22.81 -7.04
C LEU A 153 16.39 -23.07 -7.83
N ASN A 154 17.45 -22.29 -7.61
CA ASN A 154 18.76 -22.52 -8.22
C ASN A 154 19.74 -23.14 -7.21
N THR A 155 19.44 -24.33 -6.70
CA THR A 155 20.48 -25.23 -6.19
C THR A 155 20.74 -26.28 -7.25
N PRO A 156 21.91 -26.26 -7.93
CA PRO A 156 22.28 -27.33 -8.85
C PRO A 156 22.45 -28.62 -8.05
N TRP A 157 21.77 -29.68 -8.48
CA TRP A 157 22.00 -31.03 -7.99
C TRP A 157 23.46 -31.41 -8.19
N LYS A 158 24.10 -31.93 -7.14
CA LYS A 158 25.51 -32.31 -7.14
C LYS A 158 25.59 -33.82 -7.32
N ASP A 159 25.71 -34.26 -8.56
CA ASP A 159 25.97 -35.67 -8.86
C ASP A 159 27.47 -35.95 -8.93
N SER A 160 27.84 -37.10 -8.38
CA SER A 160 29.20 -37.59 -8.15
C SER A 160 29.93 -38.01 -9.42
N VAL A 161 31.26 -37.94 -9.29
CA VAL A 161 32.39 -38.29 -10.16
C VAL A 161 32.24 -39.61 -10.94
N ASP A 162 32.58 -39.60 -12.24
CA ASP A 162 33.48 -40.60 -12.87
C ASP A 162 34.02 -40.17 -14.26
N LYS A 163 35.11 -40.84 -14.67
CA LYS A 163 36.23 -40.38 -15.53
C LYS A 163 36.01 -40.37 -17.08
N SER A 164 36.84 -39.55 -17.75
CA SER A 164 36.98 -39.09 -19.17
C SER A 164 37.24 -40.18 -20.27
N PRO A 165 37.42 -39.93 -21.62
CA PRO A 165 37.77 -38.67 -22.34
C PRO A 165 37.27 -38.36 -23.81
N LYS A 166 37.34 -37.04 -24.13
CA LYS A 166 37.64 -36.30 -25.39
C LYS A 166 36.70 -36.25 -26.65
N ALA A 167 36.51 -34.97 -27.06
CA ALA A 167 36.10 -34.38 -28.36
C ALA A 167 34.61 -34.54 -28.75
N ASN A 168 33.87 -33.54 -29.24
CA ASN A 168 34.20 -32.37 -30.07
C ASN A 168 33.18 -31.22 -29.85
N SER A 169 33.55 -30.01 -30.25
CA SER A 169 32.75 -28.77 -30.22
C SER A 169 31.32 -28.91 -30.78
N ASN A 170 30.30 -28.57 -29.98
CA ASN A 170 29.21 -27.64 -30.32
C ASN A 170 28.17 -27.58 -29.19
N SER A 171 28.09 -26.44 -28.50
CA SER A 171 27.15 -26.17 -27.40
C SER A 171 25.69 -26.12 -27.89
N PHE A 172 25.00 -27.26 -27.89
CA PHE A 172 23.54 -27.31 -27.87
C PHE A 172 23.06 -27.35 -26.41
N ARG A 173 22.76 -26.18 -25.84
CA ARG A 173 21.97 -26.09 -24.61
C ARG A 173 20.52 -26.43 -24.97
N TYR A 174 20.07 -27.64 -24.66
CA TYR A 174 18.65 -27.94 -24.55
C TYR A 174 18.10 -27.17 -23.34
N LYS A 175 17.42 -26.06 -23.59
CA LYS A 175 16.58 -25.39 -22.61
C LYS A 175 15.14 -25.82 -22.87
N SER A 176 14.55 -26.45 -21.85
CA SER A 176 13.17 -26.24 -21.40
C SER A 176 12.07 -26.31 -22.47
N ALA A 177 11.32 -27.41 -22.44
CA ALA A 177 10.07 -27.66 -23.14
C ALA A 177 9.35 -26.39 -23.63
N ASP A 178 9.37 -26.21 -24.95
CA ASP A 178 8.71 -25.13 -25.67
C ASP A 178 7.20 -25.19 -25.44
N ILE A 179 6.67 -24.21 -24.68
CA ILE A 179 5.27 -23.82 -24.83
C ILE A 179 5.18 -23.16 -26.21
N ILE A 180 4.76 -23.94 -27.21
CA ILE A 180 4.50 -23.46 -28.57
C ILE A 180 3.34 -22.45 -28.52
N ARG A 181 3.66 -21.17 -28.33
CA ARG A 181 2.69 -20.08 -28.54
C ARG A 181 2.60 -19.81 -30.04
N LYS A 182 1.53 -20.28 -30.68
CA LYS A 182 1.15 -19.86 -32.03
C LYS A 182 0.99 -18.34 -32.04
N PHE A 183 1.66 -17.66 -32.96
CA PHE A 183 1.64 -16.20 -33.06
C PHE A 183 0.52 -15.73 -34.01
N ASN A 184 -0.20 -14.67 -33.62
CA ASN A 184 -1.40 -14.21 -34.32
C ASN A 184 -1.16 -13.60 -35.72
N ILE A 185 0.09 -13.31 -36.12
CA ILE A 185 0.38 -12.66 -37.42
C ILE A 185 0.71 -13.66 -38.53
N CYS A 186 1.34 -14.80 -38.24
CA CYS A 186 1.75 -15.77 -39.26
C CYS A 186 1.31 -17.22 -38.98
N GLN A 187 0.69 -17.47 -37.81
CA GLN A 187 0.16 -18.76 -37.36
C GLN A 187 1.12 -19.97 -37.45
N SER A 188 2.40 -19.78 -37.77
CA SER A 188 3.38 -20.86 -37.87
C SER A 188 4.11 -21.07 -36.53
N SER A 189 4.41 -22.33 -36.23
CA SER A 189 5.16 -22.75 -35.03
C SER A 189 6.66 -22.89 -35.28
N THR A 190 7.13 -22.58 -36.49
CA THR A 190 8.49 -22.87 -36.93
C THR A 190 9.53 -21.82 -36.51
N HIS A 191 9.11 -20.74 -35.86
CA HIS A 191 10.01 -19.70 -35.36
C HIS A 191 9.41 -18.94 -34.17
N LEU A 192 10.28 -18.37 -33.35
CA LEU A 192 9.89 -17.48 -32.25
C LEU A 192 9.42 -16.13 -32.80
N ALA A 193 8.43 -15.50 -32.16
CA ALA A 193 7.83 -14.23 -32.59
C ALA A 193 8.86 -13.10 -32.86
N ASN A 194 9.95 -13.07 -32.09
CA ASN A 194 11.02 -12.08 -32.24
C ASN A 194 11.87 -12.28 -33.51
N LYS A 195 11.74 -13.42 -34.17
CA LYS A 195 12.43 -13.80 -35.41
C LYS A 195 11.45 -14.03 -36.57
N CYS A 196 10.24 -13.47 -36.49
CA CYS A 196 9.25 -13.63 -37.55
C CYS A 196 9.67 -12.88 -38.82
N PRO A 197 9.78 -13.56 -39.98
CA PRO A 197 10.18 -12.94 -41.24
C PRO A 197 9.12 -11.98 -41.79
N LYS A 198 7.86 -12.07 -41.33
CA LYS A 198 6.76 -11.15 -41.70
C LYS A 198 6.65 -9.93 -40.78
N ARG A 199 7.63 -9.70 -39.90
CA ARG A 199 7.60 -8.55 -38.98
C ARG A 199 7.98 -7.28 -39.76
N GLY A 200 7.03 -6.73 -40.52
CA GLY A 200 7.11 -5.41 -41.13
C GLY A 200 7.10 -4.29 -40.08
N LYS A 201 7.61 -3.11 -40.44
CA LYS A 201 7.65 -1.91 -39.58
C LYS A 201 6.23 -1.55 -39.14
N ILE A 202 6.00 -1.48 -37.83
CA ILE A 202 4.71 -1.10 -37.26
C ILE A 202 4.61 0.43 -37.32
N ASN A 203 3.96 0.95 -38.38
CA ASN A 203 3.23 2.23 -38.50
C ASN A 203 3.19 2.71 -39.96
N GLU A 204 2.60 1.92 -40.86
CA GLU A 204 2.17 2.43 -42.17
C GLU A 204 0.64 2.37 -42.14
N ILE A 205 0.00 3.54 -42.05
CA ILE A 205 -1.45 3.70 -42.09
C ILE A 205 -1.79 3.91 -43.55
N ASP A 206 -2.33 2.89 -44.21
CA ASP A 206 -2.93 3.02 -45.53
C ASP A 206 -4.25 3.79 -45.38
N PHE A 207 -4.32 4.98 -45.99
CA PHE A 207 -5.58 5.68 -46.19
C PHE A 207 -6.36 4.98 -47.30
N GLU A 208 -7.37 4.19 -46.93
CA GLU A 208 -8.39 3.76 -47.88
C GLU A 208 -9.22 4.98 -48.31
N LYS A 209 -9.24 5.23 -49.62
CA LYS A 209 -10.08 6.24 -50.29
C LYS A 209 -11.56 5.94 -50.01
N GLU A 210 -12.30 6.94 -49.55
CA GLU A 210 -13.76 6.93 -49.58
C GLU A 210 -14.27 6.81 -51.03
N PRO A 211 -15.27 5.96 -51.31
CA PRO A 211 -15.97 6.00 -52.58
C PRO A 211 -16.97 7.15 -52.61
N ASP A 212 -16.88 7.95 -53.68
CA ASP A 212 -17.83 8.99 -54.06
C ASP A 212 -19.25 8.40 -54.20
N VAL A 213 -20.22 8.98 -53.49
CA VAL A 213 -21.64 8.76 -53.77
C VAL A 213 -22.17 10.01 -54.46
N GLU A 214 -22.37 9.87 -55.77
CA GLU A 214 -23.03 10.82 -56.65
C GLU A 214 -24.44 11.14 -56.13
N LYS A 215 -24.76 12.44 -56.14
CA LYS A 215 -26.11 12.96 -55.95
C LYS A 215 -26.89 12.75 -57.24
N ASP A 216 -28.02 12.06 -57.15
CA ASP A 216 -29.08 12.19 -58.15
C ASP A 216 -30.37 12.64 -57.46
N ASP A 217 -30.70 13.91 -57.72
CA ASP A 217 -32.02 14.48 -57.53
C ASP A 217 -32.95 13.91 -58.61
N ASN A 218 -34.08 13.31 -58.23
CA ASN A 218 -35.29 13.52 -59.02
C ASN A 218 -36.60 13.32 -58.24
N ILE A 219 -37.41 14.35 -58.38
CA ILE A 219 -38.78 14.56 -57.91
C ILE A 219 -39.74 13.76 -58.80
N ILE A 220 -40.89 13.29 -58.28
CA ILE A 220 -42.27 13.47 -58.82
C ILE A 220 -43.29 12.52 -58.13
N LYS A 221 -44.20 13.17 -57.38
CA LYS A 221 -45.69 13.13 -57.34
C LYS A 221 -46.52 11.86 -57.06
N GLU A 222 -47.49 12.11 -56.18
CA GLU A 222 -48.94 11.78 -56.22
C GLU A 222 -49.41 10.31 -56.22
N ASN A 223 -50.06 9.91 -55.12
CA ASN A 223 -51.53 9.88 -55.01
C ASN A 223 -51.98 9.96 -53.55
#